data_AF-E1K1M3-F1
#
_entry.id   AF-E1K1M3-F1
#
_cell.length_a   1.000
_cell.length_b   1.000
_cell.length_c   1.000
_cell.angle_alpha   90.00
_cell.angle_beta   90.00
_cell.angle_gamma   90.00
#
_symmetry.space_group_name_H-M   'P 1'
#
loop_
_entity.id
_entity.type
_entity.pdbx_description
1 polymer ?
#
loop_
_entity_poly.entity_id
_entity_poly.type
_entity_poly.pdbx_seq_one_letter_code
_entity_poly.pdbx_strand_id
1 'polypeptide(L)'
;MAARFLVLWDHSHLWGLLLCRGLAALGAAARPVSCEEVAAGALWRESPTALFVPGGFARRKFAALGPAGTAAIRDYVAGGGVYCGFCGGAGLALSHPDGLALCSWTRRTFTERLDHLVSGHVRLRLDPDSRLTPPDFPPTMAAPVWWPAGFCPPEDGPDPDVAVVAAYAGAEADLLLADIALGGMSEALLGQCRERFGVTLTPAFLEGGACMLSGSFGKGRYVLSHAHLETPDSPQANAWLSHLLTVFTCGDAFGRVVPDWDPAALPARFDDAHLNAARKAMNAAIVAGRQARFLFPRNTWLLGWRPGMPGFSLSNLAAMLAGAAALPPTGAARDYWSEVGPDFAARMRDFATRLETFFPARRLEITLSLVDGPATADPDLVAERRELFGQGPGGGGLCAALTDTLDCLLLRLLQKEP
;
A
#
# COMPACT_ATOMS: atom_id res chain seq x y z
N MET A 1 -6.35 4.27 28.78
CA MET A 1 -6.61 2.91 28.30
C MET A 1 -5.59 2.62 27.21
N ALA A 2 -4.78 1.56 27.31
CA ALA A 2 -3.80 1.22 26.27
C ALA A 2 -4.51 0.98 24.93
N ALA A 3 -3.91 1.37 23.81
CA ALA A 3 -4.49 1.16 22.49
C ALA A 3 -4.63 -0.35 22.23
N ARG A 4 -5.80 -0.78 21.74
CA ARG A 4 -6.10 -2.20 21.52
C ARG A 4 -5.29 -2.77 20.37
N PHE A 5 -4.94 -1.94 19.38
CA PHE A 5 -4.16 -2.31 18.22
C PHE A 5 -3.02 -1.33 18.01
N LEU A 6 -1.87 -1.83 17.55
CA LEU A 6 -0.79 -0.99 17.05
C LEU A 6 -0.68 -1.12 15.53
N VAL A 7 -0.27 -0.03 14.87
CA VAL A 7 -0.02 0.01 13.42
C VAL A 7 1.42 0.40 13.18
N LEU A 8 2.24 -0.49 12.61
CA LEU A 8 3.64 -0.20 12.32
C LEU A 8 3.76 0.80 11.15
N TRP A 9 4.12 2.04 11.45
CA TRP A 9 3.95 3.18 10.55
C TRP A 9 5.00 3.29 9.43
N ASP A 10 6.29 3.27 9.76
CA ASP A 10 7.37 3.73 8.87
C ASP A 10 7.34 3.09 7.49
N HIS A 11 7.45 3.90 6.44
CA HIS A 11 7.45 3.43 5.04
C HIS A 11 6.14 2.78 4.56
N SER A 12 5.01 3.06 5.23
CA SER A 12 3.69 2.62 4.79
C SER A 12 2.89 3.67 4.03
N HIS A 13 3.20 4.96 4.18
CA HIS A 13 2.69 6.06 3.35
C HIS A 13 1.15 6.02 3.18
N LEU A 14 0.64 6.07 1.94
CA LEU A 14 -0.79 5.94 1.61
C LEU A 14 -1.43 4.71 2.27
N TRP A 15 -0.77 3.56 2.27
CA TRP A 15 -1.33 2.32 2.83
C TRP A 15 -1.46 2.40 4.35
N GLY A 16 -0.49 3.02 5.02
CA GLY A 16 -0.58 3.30 6.46
C GLY A 16 -1.75 4.22 6.78
N LEU A 17 -1.92 5.28 5.98
CA LEU A 17 -3.02 6.22 6.12
C LEU A 17 -4.39 5.55 5.89
N LEU A 18 -4.53 4.75 4.82
CA LEU A 18 -5.77 4.00 4.55
C LEU A 18 -6.10 3.05 5.69
N LEU A 19 -5.11 2.32 6.20
CA LEU A 19 -5.36 1.37 7.29
C LEU A 19 -5.80 2.10 8.57
N CYS A 20 -5.13 3.19 8.95
CA CYS A 20 -5.53 3.97 10.11
C CYS A 20 -6.96 4.53 9.96
N ARG A 21 -7.30 5.04 8.76
CA ARG A 21 -8.65 5.52 8.45
C ARG A 21 -9.69 4.40 8.48
N GLY A 22 -9.37 3.25 7.89
CA GLY A 22 -10.22 2.06 7.87
C GLY A 22 -10.51 1.57 9.27
N LEU A 23 -9.47 1.35 10.09
CA LEU A 23 -9.62 0.94 11.48
C LEU A 23 -10.46 1.95 12.28
N ALA A 24 -10.22 3.25 12.11
CA ALA A 24 -11.03 4.28 12.76
C ALA A 24 -12.50 4.25 12.34
N ALA A 25 -12.79 4.04 11.05
CA ALA A 25 -14.15 3.92 10.52
C ALA A 25 -14.90 2.69 11.06
N LEU A 26 -14.17 1.59 11.28
CA LEU A 26 -14.72 0.37 11.89
C LEU A 26 -14.84 0.47 13.42
N GLY A 27 -14.42 1.58 14.03
CA GLY A 27 -14.43 1.76 15.49
C GLY A 27 -13.30 1.05 16.23
N ALA A 28 -12.27 0.59 15.52
CA ALA A 28 -11.10 -0.05 16.11
C ALA A 28 -10.10 0.99 16.63
N ALA A 29 -9.89 1.02 17.96
CA ALA A 29 -8.91 1.89 18.60
C ALA A 29 -7.48 1.43 18.28
N ALA A 30 -6.86 2.09 17.31
CA ALA A 30 -5.50 1.81 16.86
C ALA A 30 -4.57 3.02 17.07
N ARG A 31 -3.32 2.75 17.42
CA ARG A 31 -2.26 3.76 17.55
C ARG A 31 -1.11 3.45 16.59
N PRO A 32 -0.71 4.38 15.72
CA PRO A 32 0.50 4.21 14.94
C PRO A 32 1.75 4.23 15.84
N VAL A 33 2.67 3.31 15.55
CA VAL A 33 3.94 3.15 16.27
C VAL A 33 5.07 3.13 15.26
N SER A 34 6.17 3.82 15.57
CA SER A 34 7.35 3.80 14.70
C SER A 34 8.17 2.53 14.86
N CYS A 35 9.03 2.25 13.88
CA CYS A 35 10.05 1.21 13.98
C CYS A 35 10.97 1.42 15.20
N GLU A 36 11.32 2.67 15.51
CA GLU A 36 12.12 3.04 16.67
C GLU A 36 11.38 2.74 17.99
N GLU A 37 10.10 3.10 18.09
CA GLU A 37 9.28 2.78 19.27
C GLU A 37 9.17 1.26 19.49
N VAL A 38 9.02 0.49 18.42
CA VAL A 38 9.01 -0.99 18.46
C VAL A 38 10.35 -1.52 18.96
N ALA A 39 11.46 -1.05 18.40
CA ALA A 39 12.81 -1.41 18.85
C ALA A 39 13.05 -1.03 20.33
N ALA A 40 12.45 0.07 20.78
CA ALA A 40 12.47 0.51 22.16
C ALA A 40 11.52 -0.28 23.08
N GLY A 41 10.76 -1.26 22.59
CA GLY A 41 9.92 -2.16 23.40
C GLY A 41 8.44 -1.77 23.50
N ALA A 42 7.88 -0.99 22.56
CA ALA A 42 6.46 -0.61 22.57
C ALA A 42 5.50 -1.81 22.63
N LEU A 43 5.80 -2.89 21.88
CA LEU A 43 4.95 -4.09 21.85
C LEU A 43 4.82 -4.76 23.22
N TRP A 44 5.89 -4.77 24.00
CA TRP A 44 5.88 -5.32 25.35
C TRP A 44 5.14 -4.39 26.33
N ARG A 45 5.45 -3.09 26.30
CA ARG A 45 4.83 -2.11 27.21
C ARG A 45 3.33 -1.98 27.04
N GLU A 46 2.87 -1.97 25.79
CA GLU A 46 1.45 -1.76 25.48
C GLU A 46 0.66 -3.06 25.35
N SER A 47 1.35 -4.18 25.07
CA SER A 47 0.73 -5.51 24.94
C SER A 47 -0.54 -5.47 24.07
N PRO A 48 -0.47 -4.98 22.82
CA PRO A 48 -1.65 -4.84 21.97
C PRO A 48 -2.26 -6.21 21.64
N THR A 49 -3.55 -6.21 21.30
CA THR A 49 -4.23 -7.42 20.81
C THR A 49 -3.66 -7.89 19.47
N ALA A 50 -3.32 -6.94 18.58
CA ALA A 50 -2.66 -7.23 17.32
C ALA A 50 -1.73 -6.07 16.91
N LEU A 51 -0.63 -6.44 16.25
CA LEU A 51 0.20 -5.52 15.47
C LEU A 51 -0.23 -5.62 14.02
N PHE A 52 -0.81 -4.55 13.49
CA PHE A 52 -1.05 -4.42 12.07
C PHE A 52 0.17 -3.84 11.37
N VAL A 53 0.54 -4.44 10.24
CA VAL A 53 1.62 -3.97 9.38
C VAL A 53 1.02 -3.70 7.99
N PRO A 54 0.76 -2.42 7.66
CA PRO A 54 0.20 -2.06 6.36
C PRO A 54 1.17 -2.33 5.21
N GLY A 55 0.65 -2.15 3.98
CA GLY A 55 1.46 -2.18 2.77
C GLY A 55 2.59 -1.15 2.78
N GLY A 56 3.37 -1.14 1.70
CA GLY A 56 4.52 -0.25 1.53
C GLY A 56 5.81 -1.00 1.23
N PHE A 57 6.94 -0.41 1.60
CA PHE A 57 8.25 -0.94 1.22
C PHE A 57 8.82 -1.87 2.31
N ALA A 58 8.47 -3.16 2.24
CA ALA A 58 8.90 -4.19 3.21
C ALA A 58 10.40 -4.12 3.57
N ARG A 59 11.27 -4.05 2.55
CA ARG A 59 12.72 -3.97 2.73
C ARG A 59 13.18 -2.72 3.48
N ARG A 60 12.56 -1.56 3.21
CA ARG A 60 12.88 -0.31 3.93
C ARG A 60 12.39 -0.38 5.37
N LYS A 61 11.19 -0.92 5.58
CA LYS A 61 10.62 -1.15 6.92
C LYS A 61 11.48 -2.11 7.74
N PHE A 62 11.97 -3.21 7.14
CA PHE A 62 12.92 -4.12 7.77
C PHE A 62 14.23 -3.42 8.16
N ALA A 63 14.80 -2.63 7.24
CA ALA A 63 16.00 -1.85 7.53
C ALA A 63 15.79 -0.84 8.69
N ALA A 64 14.64 -0.16 8.72
CA ALA A 64 14.28 0.79 9.76
C ALA A 64 14.02 0.12 11.13
N LEU A 65 13.49 -1.11 11.16
CA LEU A 65 13.35 -1.90 12.39
C LEU A 65 14.70 -2.26 13.00
N GLY A 66 15.69 -2.55 12.15
CA GLY A 66 16.98 -3.08 12.56
C GLY A 66 16.86 -4.40 13.35
N PRO A 67 17.97 -4.87 13.94
CA PRO A 67 17.98 -6.13 14.69
C PRO A 67 17.04 -6.10 15.91
N ALA A 68 17.02 -4.98 16.65
CA ALA A 68 16.20 -4.85 17.86
C ALA A 68 14.69 -4.84 17.56
N GLY A 69 14.24 -4.06 16.58
CA GLY A 69 12.83 -4.05 16.19
C GLY A 69 12.38 -5.38 15.57
N THR A 70 13.25 -6.02 14.80
CA THR A 70 13.01 -7.37 14.26
C THR A 70 12.81 -8.41 15.36
N ALA A 71 13.71 -8.43 16.34
CA ALA A 71 13.59 -9.30 17.51
C ALA A 71 12.32 -8.99 18.31
N ALA A 72 12.02 -7.71 18.56
CA ALA A 72 10.83 -7.31 19.31
C ALA A 72 9.52 -7.80 18.67
N ILE A 73 9.38 -7.73 17.35
CA ILE A 73 8.20 -8.27 16.66
C ILE A 73 8.15 -9.79 16.76
N ARG A 74 9.28 -10.47 16.50
CA ARG A 74 9.35 -11.95 16.58
C ARG A 74 9.02 -12.45 17.98
N ASP A 75 9.56 -11.82 19.01
CA ASP A 75 9.34 -12.17 20.42
C ASP A 75 7.89 -11.89 20.83
N TYR A 76 7.31 -10.78 20.38
CA TYR A 76 5.89 -10.47 20.62
C TYR A 76 4.97 -11.56 20.04
N VAL A 77 5.19 -11.98 18.79
CA VAL A 77 4.40 -13.05 18.18
C VAL A 77 4.68 -14.39 18.86
N ALA A 78 5.96 -14.74 19.09
CA ALA A 78 6.33 -15.97 19.79
C ALA A 78 5.71 -16.06 21.20
N GLY A 79 5.53 -14.93 21.87
CA GLY A 79 4.90 -14.80 23.18
C GLY A 79 3.38 -14.95 23.20
N GLY A 80 2.70 -14.98 22.05
CA GLY A 80 1.24 -15.07 21.96
C GLY A 80 0.56 -13.93 21.19
N GLY A 81 1.33 -12.94 20.73
CA GLY A 81 0.82 -11.81 19.97
C GLY A 81 0.27 -12.18 18.60
N VAL A 82 -0.55 -11.29 18.03
CA VAL A 82 -1.06 -11.41 16.67
C VAL A 82 -0.33 -10.44 15.74
N TYR A 83 0.22 -10.95 14.63
CA TYR A 83 0.73 -10.17 13.51
C TYR A 83 -0.29 -10.18 12.36
N CYS A 84 -0.70 -9.03 11.86
CA CYS A 84 -1.58 -8.92 10.69
C CYS A 84 -0.94 -8.03 9.62
N GLY A 85 -0.44 -8.65 8.54
CA GLY A 85 0.30 -7.96 7.48
C GLY A 85 -0.51 -7.84 6.19
N PHE A 86 -0.54 -6.65 5.59
CA PHE A 86 -1.15 -6.38 4.28
C PHE A 86 -0.10 -6.05 3.23
N CYS A 87 -0.17 -6.66 2.04
CA CYS A 87 0.70 -6.45 0.89
C CYS A 87 2.20 -6.42 1.27
N GLY A 88 2.84 -5.25 1.28
CA GLY A 88 4.23 -5.10 1.75
C GLY A 88 4.45 -5.58 3.19
N GLY A 89 3.49 -5.36 4.09
CA GLY A 89 3.52 -5.90 5.45
C GLY A 89 3.32 -7.41 5.51
N ALA A 90 2.60 -8.01 4.55
CA ALA A 90 2.58 -9.46 4.40
C ALA A 90 3.98 -9.96 3.96
N GLY A 91 4.58 -9.29 2.97
CA GLY A 91 5.93 -9.58 2.49
C GLY A 91 7.00 -9.51 3.59
N LEU A 92 6.89 -8.54 4.51
CA LEU A 92 7.82 -8.42 5.64
C LEU A 92 7.83 -9.67 6.54
N ALA A 93 6.74 -10.41 6.66
CA ALA A 93 6.66 -11.60 7.53
C ALA A 93 7.21 -12.89 6.89
N LEU A 94 7.47 -12.88 5.58
CA LEU A 94 7.91 -14.06 4.82
C LEU A 94 9.38 -14.39 5.11
N SER A 95 9.77 -15.61 4.74
CA SER A 95 11.15 -16.08 4.89
C SER A 95 12.03 -15.63 3.73
N HIS A 96 12.88 -14.63 3.98
CA HIS A 96 13.94 -14.17 3.09
C HIS A 96 14.94 -13.29 3.88
N PRO A 97 16.11 -12.92 3.31
CA PRO A 97 17.14 -12.18 4.06
C PRO A 97 16.67 -10.86 4.68
N ASP A 98 15.83 -10.11 3.97
CA ASP A 98 15.26 -8.84 4.45
C ASP A 98 13.86 -9.00 5.12
N GLY A 99 13.57 -10.16 5.70
CA GLY A 99 12.25 -10.54 6.21
C GLY A 99 12.28 -11.02 7.66
N LEU A 100 11.13 -11.00 8.33
CA LEU A 100 10.98 -11.41 9.72
C LEU A 100 10.99 -12.92 9.90
N ALA A 101 10.81 -13.72 8.83
CA ALA A 101 10.73 -15.19 8.89
C ALA A 101 9.75 -15.70 9.96
N LEU A 102 8.54 -15.12 9.98
CA LEU A 102 7.41 -15.62 10.77
C LEU A 102 6.68 -16.75 10.03
N CYS A 103 6.61 -16.63 8.70
CA CYS A 103 6.04 -17.63 7.79
C CYS A 103 7.14 -18.24 6.94
N SER A 104 7.13 -19.56 6.79
CA SER A 104 8.11 -20.33 6.00
C SER A 104 8.02 -20.06 4.49
N TRP A 105 6.86 -19.58 4.02
CA TRP A 105 6.67 -19.22 2.62
C TRP A 105 7.50 -18.01 2.24
N THR A 106 7.77 -17.89 0.95
CA THR A 106 8.56 -16.80 0.35
C THR A 106 7.70 -15.97 -0.59
N ARG A 107 8.27 -14.87 -1.07
CA ARG A 107 7.65 -14.04 -2.11
C ARG A 107 7.86 -14.72 -3.47
N ARG A 108 6.80 -14.82 -4.29
CA ARG A 108 6.96 -15.28 -5.68
C ARG A 108 7.94 -14.35 -6.41
N THR A 109 8.92 -14.93 -7.08
CA THR A 109 9.79 -14.20 -8.00
C THR A 109 9.06 -14.01 -9.32
N PHE A 110 9.34 -12.90 -10.00
CA PHE A 110 8.64 -12.54 -11.22
C PHE A 110 9.59 -12.66 -12.37
N THR A 111 9.34 -13.66 -13.20
CA THR A 111 10.00 -13.81 -14.49
C THR A 111 9.43 -12.77 -15.48
N GLU A 112 8.11 -12.52 -15.42
CA GLU A 112 7.42 -11.53 -16.23
C GLU A 112 7.08 -10.27 -15.42
N ARG A 113 7.62 -9.12 -15.80
CA ARG A 113 7.39 -7.85 -15.06
C ARG A 113 5.92 -7.40 -15.10
N LEU A 114 5.14 -7.86 -16.08
CA LEU A 114 3.72 -7.54 -16.23
C LEU A 114 2.89 -8.06 -15.06
N ASP A 115 3.27 -9.20 -14.46
CA ASP A 115 2.55 -9.82 -13.35
C ASP A 115 2.43 -8.87 -12.12
N HIS A 116 3.31 -7.86 -12.00
CA HIS A 116 3.31 -6.87 -10.90
C HIS A 116 2.52 -5.63 -11.20
N LEU A 117 1.94 -5.52 -12.37
CA LEU A 117 1.20 -4.34 -12.78
C LEU A 117 -0.31 -4.51 -12.57
N VAL A 118 -0.74 -5.60 -11.92
CA VAL A 118 -2.15 -5.85 -11.60
C VAL A 118 -2.62 -4.96 -10.46
N SER A 119 -3.77 -4.31 -10.63
CA SER A 119 -4.41 -3.55 -9.56
C SER A 119 -5.92 -3.43 -9.74
N GLY A 120 -6.69 -3.40 -8.65
CA GLY A 120 -8.16 -3.38 -8.65
C GLY A 120 -8.75 -4.55 -7.89
N HIS A 121 -10.05 -4.82 -8.07
CA HIS A 121 -10.67 -5.95 -7.42
C HIS A 121 -10.38 -7.26 -8.15
N VAL A 122 -10.15 -8.29 -7.36
CA VAL A 122 -10.04 -9.69 -7.79
C VAL A 122 -11.13 -10.49 -7.11
N ARG A 123 -11.49 -11.61 -7.73
CA ARG A 123 -12.31 -12.62 -7.09
C ARG A 123 -11.43 -13.51 -6.25
N LEU A 124 -11.81 -13.74 -5.01
CA LEU A 124 -11.16 -14.68 -4.11
C LEU A 124 -12.12 -15.83 -3.81
N ARG A 125 -11.60 -17.04 -3.80
CA ARG A 125 -12.26 -18.22 -3.24
C ARG A 125 -11.82 -18.36 -1.79
N LEU A 126 -12.79 -18.47 -0.89
CA LEU A 126 -12.57 -18.54 0.56
C LEU A 126 -12.47 -19.99 1.02
N ASP A 127 -11.68 -20.23 2.05
CA ASP A 127 -11.71 -21.48 2.81
C ASP A 127 -12.89 -21.44 3.81
N PRO A 128 -13.95 -22.24 3.61
CA PRO A 128 -15.13 -22.22 4.47
C PRO A 128 -14.85 -22.75 5.89
N ASP A 129 -13.80 -23.55 6.06
CA ASP A 129 -13.47 -24.16 7.36
C ASP A 129 -12.57 -23.25 8.21
N SER A 130 -12.02 -22.20 7.62
CA SER A 130 -11.18 -21.24 8.32
C SER A 130 -12.01 -20.32 9.23
N ARG A 131 -11.61 -20.22 10.50
CA ARG A 131 -12.18 -19.24 11.45
C ARG A 131 -11.96 -17.79 11.04
N LEU A 132 -11.01 -17.55 10.12
CA LEU A 132 -10.73 -16.22 9.59
C LEU A 132 -11.67 -15.85 8.43
N THR A 133 -12.46 -16.79 7.93
CA THR A 133 -13.53 -16.54 6.96
C THR A 133 -14.82 -16.18 7.70
N PRO A 134 -15.51 -15.08 7.35
CA PRO A 134 -16.79 -14.78 7.94
C PRO A 134 -17.83 -15.86 7.59
N PRO A 135 -18.62 -16.35 8.56
CA PRO A 135 -19.54 -17.46 8.32
C PRO A 135 -20.71 -17.12 7.40
N ASP A 136 -21.03 -15.83 7.24
CA ASP A 136 -22.09 -15.32 6.37
C ASP A 136 -21.61 -14.99 4.95
N PHE A 137 -20.32 -15.22 4.64
CA PHE A 137 -19.78 -14.87 3.33
C PHE A 137 -20.13 -15.91 2.25
N PRO A 138 -20.36 -15.47 1.02
CA PRO A 138 -20.42 -16.38 -0.13
C PRO A 138 -19.10 -17.13 -0.32
N PRO A 139 -19.10 -18.28 -1.06
CA PRO A 139 -17.88 -19.04 -1.33
C PRO A 139 -16.79 -18.25 -2.06
N THR A 140 -17.19 -17.20 -2.78
CA THR A 140 -16.29 -16.25 -3.44
C THR A 140 -16.64 -14.82 -3.09
N MET A 141 -15.63 -13.96 -3.00
CA MET A 141 -15.80 -12.53 -2.71
C MET A 141 -14.88 -11.66 -3.55
N ALA A 142 -15.26 -10.40 -3.74
CA ALA A 142 -14.43 -9.38 -4.35
C ALA A 142 -13.51 -8.75 -3.29
N ALA A 143 -12.22 -8.66 -3.60
CA ALA A 143 -11.23 -8.02 -2.74
C ALA A 143 -10.24 -7.18 -3.55
N PRO A 144 -9.84 -5.98 -3.08
CA PRO A 144 -8.92 -5.11 -3.79
C PRO A 144 -7.47 -5.54 -3.56
N VAL A 145 -6.69 -5.57 -4.64
CA VAL A 145 -5.23 -5.78 -4.62
C VAL A 145 -4.54 -4.64 -5.37
N TRP A 146 -3.38 -4.23 -4.89
CA TRP A 146 -2.60 -3.14 -5.48
C TRP A 146 -1.16 -3.59 -5.70
N TRP A 147 -0.88 -4.09 -6.92
CA TRP A 147 0.43 -4.62 -7.34
C TRP A 147 0.91 -5.81 -6.48
N PRO A 148 0.10 -6.89 -6.38
CA PRO A 148 0.39 -8.01 -5.50
C PRO A 148 1.67 -8.74 -5.90
N ALA A 149 2.31 -9.33 -4.90
CA ALA A 149 3.58 -10.02 -5.06
C ALA A 149 3.47 -11.55 -5.12
N GLY A 150 2.30 -12.11 -4.85
CA GLY A 150 2.10 -13.57 -4.77
C GLY A 150 2.88 -14.23 -3.61
N PHE A 151 2.32 -15.31 -3.08
CA PHE A 151 3.03 -16.16 -2.13
C PHE A 151 3.58 -17.40 -2.84
N CYS A 152 4.72 -17.89 -2.39
CA CYS A 152 5.36 -19.09 -2.91
C CYS A 152 5.66 -20.05 -1.74
N PRO A 153 5.12 -21.28 -1.74
CA PRO A 153 5.47 -22.26 -0.72
C PRO A 153 6.95 -22.67 -0.83
N PRO A 154 7.54 -23.28 0.23
CA PRO A 154 8.87 -23.88 0.18
C PRO A 154 9.00 -24.94 -0.92
N GLU A 155 10.23 -25.15 -1.43
CA GLU A 155 10.50 -26.11 -2.52
C GLU A 155 10.17 -27.55 -2.13
N ASP A 156 10.38 -27.92 -0.86
CA ASP A 156 10.11 -29.25 -0.32
C ASP A 156 8.60 -29.53 -0.10
N GLY A 157 7.73 -28.58 -0.47
CA GLY A 157 6.28 -28.69 -0.39
C GLY A 157 5.65 -27.66 0.56
N PRO A 158 4.30 -27.57 0.56
CA PRO A 158 3.59 -26.67 1.44
C PRO A 158 3.79 -27.08 2.90
N ASP A 159 4.24 -26.12 3.71
CA ASP A 159 4.32 -26.27 5.15
C ASP A 159 2.91 -26.51 5.74
N PRO A 160 2.66 -27.64 6.43
CA PRO A 160 1.35 -27.97 6.96
C PRO A 160 0.86 -27.00 8.03
N ASP A 161 1.77 -26.22 8.65
CA ASP A 161 1.43 -25.21 9.64
C ASP A 161 0.98 -23.88 9.01
N VAL A 162 0.98 -23.79 7.67
CA VAL A 162 0.52 -22.61 6.91
C VAL A 162 -0.76 -22.93 6.17
N ALA A 163 -1.86 -22.35 6.63
CA ALA A 163 -3.18 -22.48 5.99
C ALA A 163 -3.41 -21.38 4.95
N VAL A 164 -3.91 -21.76 3.77
CA VAL A 164 -4.41 -20.82 2.75
C VAL A 164 -5.86 -20.49 3.08
N VAL A 165 -6.10 -19.31 3.65
CA VAL A 165 -7.44 -18.82 4.00
C VAL A 165 -8.21 -18.40 2.75
N ALA A 166 -7.49 -17.93 1.72
CA ALA A 166 -8.09 -17.43 0.50
C ALA A 166 -7.16 -17.58 -0.69
N ALA A 167 -7.71 -17.99 -1.83
CA ALA A 167 -6.99 -18.10 -3.09
C ALA A 167 -7.62 -17.20 -4.16
N TYR A 168 -6.82 -16.69 -5.09
CA TYR A 168 -7.34 -15.98 -6.26
C TYR A 168 -8.21 -16.91 -7.11
N ALA A 169 -9.27 -16.36 -7.68
CA ALA A 169 -10.26 -17.07 -8.49
C ALA A 169 -10.71 -16.25 -9.72
N GLY A 170 -9.85 -15.35 -10.19
CA GLY A 170 -10.08 -14.51 -11.36
C GLY A 170 -10.16 -13.01 -11.09
N ALA A 171 -10.47 -12.25 -12.14
CA ALA A 171 -10.58 -10.80 -12.14
C ALA A 171 -12.01 -10.34 -11.84
N GLU A 172 -12.15 -9.17 -11.22
CA GLU A 172 -13.40 -8.41 -11.22
C GLU A 172 -13.35 -7.29 -12.28
N ALA A 173 -14.51 -6.68 -12.54
CA ALA A 173 -14.70 -5.78 -13.69
C ALA A 173 -13.75 -4.57 -13.71
N ASP A 174 -13.31 -4.08 -12.55
CA ASP A 174 -12.43 -2.92 -12.43
C ASP A 174 -10.94 -3.26 -12.50
N LEU A 175 -10.55 -4.55 -12.60
CA LEU A 175 -9.15 -4.96 -12.58
C LEU A 175 -8.38 -4.39 -13.79
N LEU A 176 -7.23 -3.77 -13.51
CA LEU A 176 -6.28 -3.31 -14.52
C LEU A 176 -5.01 -4.16 -14.52
N LEU A 177 -4.46 -4.37 -15.72
CA LEU A 177 -3.06 -4.71 -15.92
C LEU A 177 -2.34 -3.45 -16.44
N ALA A 178 -1.53 -2.83 -15.59
CA ALA A 178 -1.01 -1.48 -15.81
C ALA A 178 -2.14 -0.47 -16.08
N ASP A 179 -2.29 0.02 -17.30
CA ASP A 179 -3.37 0.90 -17.76
C ASP A 179 -4.38 0.19 -18.69
N ILE A 180 -4.31 -1.13 -18.82
CA ILE A 180 -5.21 -1.95 -19.63
C ILE A 180 -6.36 -2.48 -18.76
N ALA A 181 -7.60 -2.29 -19.20
CA ALA A 181 -8.82 -2.73 -18.52
C ALA A 181 -9.06 -4.25 -18.62
N LEU A 182 -8.19 -5.03 -17.97
CA LEU A 182 -8.20 -6.50 -18.01
C LEU A 182 -9.55 -7.08 -17.57
N GLY A 183 -10.14 -6.55 -16.49
CA GLY A 183 -11.42 -7.00 -15.96
C GLY A 183 -12.62 -6.80 -16.90
N GLY A 184 -12.49 -5.88 -17.87
CA GLY A 184 -13.53 -5.62 -18.88
C GLY A 184 -13.38 -6.43 -20.17
N MET A 185 -12.32 -7.25 -20.31
CA MET A 185 -12.09 -8.06 -21.50
C MET A 185 -12.86 -9.39 -21.42
N SER A 186 -13.51 -9.79 -22.51
CA SER A 186 -14.13 -11.11 -22.60
C SER A 186 -13.08 -12.22 -22.76
N GLU A 187 -13.40 -13.44 -22.35
CA GLU A 187 -12.53 -14.61 -22.56
C GLU A 187 -12.17 -14.81 -24.04
N ALA A 188 -13.12 -14.55 -24.94
CA ALA A 188 -12.88 -14.60 -26.38
C ALA A 188 -11.82 -13.58 -26.83
N LEU A 189 -11.85 -12.35 -26.31
CA LEU A 189 -10.84 -11.33 -26.63
C LEU A 189 -9.47 -11.70 -26.04
N LEU A 190 -9.43 -12.21 -24.81
CA LEU A 190 -8.18 -12.69 -24.18
C LEU A 190 -7.57 -13.85 -24.98
N GLY A 191 -8.39 -14.79 -25.45
CA GLY A 191 -7.99 -15.88 -26.34
C GLY A 191 -7.41 -15.36 -27.66
N GLN A 192 -8.10 -14.43 -28.31
CA GLN A 192 -7.62 -13.79 -29.55
C GLN A 192 -6.30 -13.03 -29.36
N CYS A 193 -6.11 -12.33 -28.23
CA CYS A 193 -4.85 -11.66 -27.92
C CYS A 193 -3.70 -12.67 -27.79
N ARG A 194 -3.93 -13.80 -27.12
CA ARG A 194 -2.95 -14.87 -26.97
C ARG A 194 -2.60 -15.50 -28.33
N GLU A 195 -3.60 -15.82 -29.14
CA GLU A 195 -3.41 -16.41 -30.47
C GLU A 195 -2.67 -15.47 -31.42
N ARG A 196 -3.03 -14.18 -31.42
CA ARG A 196 -2.49 -13.20 -32.37
C ARG A 196 -1.12 -12.65 -31.98
N PHE A 197 -0.91 -12.39 -30.70
CA PHE A 197 0.30 -11.70 -30.21
C PHE A 197 1.23 -12.61 -29.41
N GLY A 198 0.81 -13.84 -29.06
CA GLY A 198 1.59 -14.73 -28.19
C GLY A 198 1.67 -14.26 -26.74
N VAL A 199 0.87 -13.24 -26.36
CA VAL A 199 0.91 -12.63 -25.03
C VAL A 199 -0.26 -13.14 -24.19
N THR A 200 0.05 -13.68 -23.01
CA THR A 200 -0.96 -14.00 -22.00
C THR A 200 -1.14 -12.78 -21.10
N LEU A 201 -2.29 -12.10 -21.21
CA LEU A 201 -2.57 -10.89 -20.43
C LEU A 201 -3.04 -11.20 -19.00
N THR A 202 -3.64 -12.37 -18.76
CA THR A 202 -4.08 -12.76 -17.41
C THR A 202 -2.91 -13.35 -16.63
N PRO A 203 -2.48 -12.74 -15.51
CA PRO A 203 -1.37 -13.29 -14.75
C PRO A 203 -1.75 -14.62 -14.09
N ALA A 204 -0.86 -15.60 -14.19
CA ALA A 204 -1.13 -16.98 -13.77
C ALA A 204 -1.52 -17.11 -12.28
N PHE A 205 -1.11 -16.17 -11.43
CA PHE A 205 -1.49 -16.21 -10.02
C PHE A 205 -2.99 -16.00 -9.79
N LEU A 206 -3.72 -15.39 -10.74
CA LEU A 206 -5.16 -15.18 -10.62
C LEU A 206 -5.96 -16.49 -10.65
N GLU A 207 -5.32 -17.58 -11.08
CA GLU A 207 -5.90 -18.92 -11.21
C GLU A 207 -5.45 -19.81 -10.03
N GLY A 208 -5.80 -19.43 -8.81
CA GLY A 208 -5.61 -20.27 -7.62
C GLY A 208 -4.39 -19.96 -6.76
N GLY A 209 -3.62 -18.91 -7.06
CA GLY A 209 -2.55 -18.47 -6.17
C GLY A 209 -3.08 -18.10 -4.78
N ALA A 210 -2.28 -18.26 -3.72
CA ALA A 210 -2.68 -17.82 -2.39
C ALA A 210 -2.76 -16.29 -2.31
N CYS A 211 -3.86 -15.77 -1.74
CA CYS A 211 -4.08 -14.35 -1.49
C CYS A 211 -4.02 -14.02 0.01
N MET A 212 -4.50 -14.93 0.86
CA MET A 212 -4.39 -14.80 2.32
C MET A 212 -3.87 -16.10 2.94
N LEU A 213 -2.89 -15.96 3.82
CA LEU A 213 -2.28 -17.04 4.61
C LEU A 213 -2.50 -16.79 6.09
N SER A 214 -2.55 -17.87 6.87
CA SER A 214 -2.46 -17.82 8.32
C SER A 214 -1.65 -18.98 8.87
N GLY A 215 -0.99 -18.77 9.99
CA GLY A 215 -0.24 -19.82 10.68
C GLY A 215 0.17 -19.39 12.08
N SER A 216 0.94 -20.23 12.75
CA SER A 216 1.48 -19.97 14.09
C SER A 216 2.97 -19.64 14.05
N PHE A 217 3.41 -18.84 15.01
CA PHE A 217 4.82 -18.64 15.31
C PHE A 217 5.00 -18.57 16.82
N GLY A 218 5.68 -19.56 17.40
CA GLY A 218 5.66 -19.78 18.85
C GLY A 218 4.24 -19.99 19.37
N LYS A 219 3.82 -19.20 20.36
CA LYS A 219 2.47 -19.25 20.95
C LYS A 219 1.47 -18.33 20.24
N GLY A 220 1.93 -17.45 19.37
CA GLY A 220 1.10 -16.50 18.66
C GLY A 220 0.78 -16.94 17.25
N ARG A 221 0.22 -16.00 16.49
CA ARG A 221 -0.29 -16.26 15.15
C ARG A 221 -0.01 -15.09 14.22
N TYR A 222 0.06 -15.39 12.94
CA TYR A 222 0.13 -14.40 11.88
C TYR A 222 -1.03 -14.58 10.88
N VAL A 223 -1.46 -13.46 10.29
CA VAL A 223 -2.36 -13.39 9.15
C VAL A 223 -1.72 -12.49 8.10
N LEU A 224 -1.49 -13.02 6.91
CA LEU A 224 -0.79 -12.33 5.82
C LEU A 224 -1.74 -12.23 4.63
N SER A 225 -2.00 -11.04 4.12
CA SER A 225 -2.91 -10.86 2.99
C SER A 225 -2.30 -9.96 1.93
N HIS A 226 -2.44 -10.33 0.65
CA HIS A 226 -2.18 -9.41 -0.47
C HIS A 226 -3.34 -8.41 -0.68
N ALA A 227 -4.54 -8.75 -0.20
CA ALA A 227 -5.70 -7.89 -0.32
C ALA A 227 -5.65 -6.74 0.70
N HIS A 228 -6.02 -5.56 0.26
CA HIS A 228 -6.12 -4.36 1.09
C HIS A 228 -7.53 -4.23 1.66
N LEU A 229 -7.80 -4.95 2.75
CA LEU A 229 -9.14 -5.03 3.34
C LEU A 229 -9.66 -3.68 3.88
N GLU A 230 -8.75 -2.74 4.10
CA GLU A 230 -8.99 -1.37 4.53
C GLU A 230 -9.45 -0.42 3.40
N THR A 231 -9.46 -0.89 2.15
CA THR A 231 -9.76 -0.03 0.99
C THR A 231 -11.13 0.65 1.13
N PRO A 232 -11.22 1.98 0.92
CA PRO A 232 -12.48 2.71 0.92
C PRO A 232 -13.48 2.17 -0.09
N ASP A 233 -14.76 2.13 0.30
CA ASP A 233 -15.87 1.69 -0.57
C ASP A 233 -15.70 0.26 -1.13
N SER A 234 -15.15 -0.65 -0.31
CA SER A 234 -15.04 -2.08 -0.63
C SER A 234 -15.77 -2.93 0.42
N PRO A 235 -17.12 -3.01 0.40
CA PRO A 235 -17.91 -3.54 1.52
C PRO A 235 -17.57 -4.97 1.94
N GLN A 236 -17.34 -5.89 0.99
CA GLN A 236 -16.97 -7.27 1.32
C GLN A 236 -15.59 -7.35 1.98
N ALA A 237 -14.62 -6.60 1.45
CA ALA A 237 -13.28 -6.50 2.03
C ALA A 237 -13.31 -5.85 3.43
N ASN A 238 -14.08 -4.79 3.62
CA ASN A 238 -14.22 -4.11 4.91
C ASN A 238 -14.93 -5.00 5.96
N ALA A 239 -15.97 -5.73 5.57
CA ALA A 239 -16.64 -6.69 6.44
C ALA A 239 -15.70 -7.84 6.82
N TRP A 240 -14.76 -8.23 5.96
CA TRP A 240 -13.72 -9.19 6.31
C TRP A 240 -12.72 -8.62 7.32
N LEU A 241 -12.25 -7.38 7.13
CA LEU A 241 -11.39 -6.72 8.12
C LEU A 241 -12.09 -6.65 9.49
N SER A 242 -13.37 -6.28 9.51
CA SER A 242 -14.20 -6.30 10.73
C SER A 242 -14.22 -7.67 11.39
N HIS A 243 -14.38 -8.75 10.62
CA HIS A 243 -14.37 -10.11 11.15
C HIS A 243 -13.01 -10.50 11.74
N LEU A 244 -11.91 -10.14 11.07
CA LEU A 244 -10.56 -10.36 11.61
C LEU A 244 -10.39 -9.65 12.96
N LEU A 245 -10.85 -8.41 13.08
CA LEU A 245 -10.85 -7.66 14.34
C LEU A 245 -11.65 -8.39 15.43
N THR A 246 -12.85 -8.88 15.13
CA THR A 246 -13.67 -9.68 16.07
C THR A 246 -12.97 -10.97 16.49
N VAL A 247 -12.29 -11.66 15.57
CA VAL A 247 -11.53 -12.89 15.87
C VAL A 247 -10.29 -12.61 16.73
N PHE A 248 -9.59 -11.50 16.49
CA PHE A 248 -8.41 -11.13 17.28
C PHE A 248 -8.78 -10.74 18.71
N THR A 249 -9.97 -10.16 18.88
CA THR A 249 -10.49 -9.67 20.16
C THR A 249 -11.33 -10.67 20.93
N CYS A 250 -11.57 -11.85 20.37
CA CYS A 250 -12.42 -12.89 20.94
C CYS A 250 -13.89 -12.44 21.13
N GLY A 251 -14.43 -11.63 20.22
CA GLY A 251 -15.88 -11.37 20.14
C GLY A 251 -16.33 -9.91 20.18
N ASP A 252 -15.43 -8.93 20.15
CA ASP A 252 -15.85 -7.53 20.06
C ASP A 252 -16.59 -7.25 18.74
N ALA A 253 -17.58 -6.36 18.80
CA ALA A 253 -18.29 -5.87 17.63
C ALA A 253 -17.59 -4.64 17.03
N PHE A 254 -17.43 -4.65 15.71
CA PHE A 254 -16.87 -3.54 14.93
C PHE A 254 -17.84 -3.13 13.82
N GLY A 255 -17.70 -1.90 13.31
CA GLY A 255 -18.37 -1.51 12.08
C GLY A 255 -17.91 -2.39 10.92
N ARG A 256 -18.73 -2.51 9.87
CA ARG A 256 -18.44 -3.37 8.69
C ARG A 256 -18.10 -2.58 7.42
N VAL A 257 -18.14 -1.25 7.47
CA VAL A 257 -18.04 -0.38 6.28
C VAL A 257 -16.94 0.65 6.48
N VAL A 258 -16.03 0.76 5.51
CA VAL A 258 -15.13 1.90 5.39
C VAL A 258 -15.73 2.81 4.31
N PRO A 259 -16.12 4.06 4.65
CA PRO A 259 -16.74 4.96 3.70
C PRO A 259 -15.77 5.32 2.57
N ASP A 260 -16.31 5.72 1.42
CA ASP A 260 -15.52 6.30 0.34
C ASP A 260 -14.64 7.45 0.87
N TRP A 261 -13.51 7.64 0.21
CA TRP A 261 -12.55 8.66 0.56
C TRP A 261 -12.22 9.52 -0.65
N ASP A 262 -12.69 10.76 -0.61
CA ASP A 262 -12.27 11.82 -1.52
C ASP A 262 -11.31 12.78 -0.78
N PRO A 263 -9.99 12.68 -1.00
CA PRO A 263 -9.01 13.56 -0.36
C PRO A 263 -9.18 15.03 -0.76
N ALA A 264 -9.76 15.32 -1.92
CA ALA A 264 -9.97 16.70 -2.39
C ALA A 264 -11.16 17.36 -1.69
N ALA A 265 -12.15 16.59 -1.24
CA ALA A 265 -13.33 17.08 -0.53
C ALA A 265 -13.16 17.17 1.00
N LEU A 266 -12.05 16.68 1.56
CA LEU A 266 -11.84 16.71 3.01
C LEU A 266 -11.66 18.15 3.54
N PRO A 267 -12.33 18.52 4.65
CA PRO A 267 -12.14 19.81 5.27
C PRO A 267 -10.71 19.93 5.84
N ALA A 268 -10.07 21.07 5.60
CA ALA A 268 -8.79 21.38 6.22
C ALA A 268 -9.00 21.60 7.73
N ARG A 269 -8.27 20.83 8.54
CA ARG A 269 -8.21 20.95 10.01
C ARG A 269 -6.84 21.41 10.50
N PHE A 270 -5.81 21.25 9.69
CA PHE A 270 -4.52 21.87 9.88
C PHE A 270 -4.36 23.00 8.86
N ASP A 271 -4.75 24.20 9.25
CA ASP A 271 -4.60 25.40 8.43
C ASP A 271 -3.20 25.98 8.59
N ASP A 272 -2.31 25.61 7.66
CA ASP A 272 -0.92 26.06 7.61
C ASP A 272 -0.56 26.52 6.19
N ALA A 273 0.11 27.66 6.09
CA ALA A 273 0.43 28.29 4.80
C ALA A 273 1.37 27.43 3.93
N HIS A 274 2.34 26.75 4.55
CA HIS A 274 3.30 25.90 3.84
C HIS A 274 2.67 24.60 3.36
N LEU A 275 1.84 23.97 4.19
CA LEU A 275 1.08 22.78 3.82
C LEU A 275 0.07 23.07 2.72
N ASN A 276 -0.64 24.20 2.80
CA ASN A 276 -1.57 24.66 1.77
C ASN A 276 -0.84 24.97 0.45
N ALA A 277 0.33 25.62 0.49
CA ALA A 277 1.15 25.88 -0.69
C ALA A 277 1.63 24.57 -1.35
N ALA A 278 2.08 23.60 -0.55
CA ALA A 278 2.50 22.29 -1.03
C ALA A 278 1.35 21.51 -1.71
N ARG A 279 0.15 21.52 -1.12
CA ARG A 279 -1.06 20.92 -1.73
C ARG A 279 -1.38 21.55 -3.08
N LYS A 280 -1.31 22.88 -3.18
CA LYS A 280 -1.55 23.60 -4.44
C LYS A 280 -0.53 23.22 -5.51
N ALA A 281 0.76 23.17 -5.15
CA ALA A 281 1.82 22.76 -6.06
C ALA A 281 1.64 21.31 -6.54
N MET A 282 1.31 20.38 -5.63
CA MET A 282 1.04 18.99 -6.00
C MET A 282 -0.13 18.86 -6.97
N ASN A 283 -1.22 19.62 -6.73
CA ASN A 283 -2.37 19.60 -7.63
C ASN A 283 -2.02 20.12 -9.04
N ALA A 284 -1.19 21.17 -9.14
CA ALA A 284 -0.72 21.67 -10.44
C ALA A 284 0.08 20.61 -11.21
N ALA A 285 0.98 19.88 -10.55
CA ALA A 285 1.72 18.77 -11.15
C ALA A 285 0.81 17.63 -11.62
N ILE A 286 -0.24 17.28 -10.85
CA ILE A 286 -1.23 16.27 -11.26
C ILE A 286 -2.00 16.75 -12.49
N VAL A 287 -2.42 18.01 -12.53
CA VAL A 287 -3.11 18.61 -13.69
C VAL A 287 -2.22 18.53 -14.94
N ALA A 288 -0.94 18.88 -14.84
CA ALA A 288 0.01 18.77 -15.94
C ALA A 288 0.16 17.32 -16.44
N GLY A 289 0.29 16.34 -15.53
CA GLY A 289 0.34 14.92 -15.88
C GLY A 289 -0.93 14.41 -16.56
N ARG A 290 -2.10 14.93 -16.18
CA ARG A 290 -3.39 14.62 -16.85
C ARG A 290 -3.47 15.25 -18.23
N GLN A 291 -3.07 16.51 -18.38
CA GLN A 291 -3.03 17.19 -19.69
C GLN A 291 -2.07 16.49 -20.66
N ALA A 292 -0.94 15.98 -20.17
CA ALA A 292 -0.01 15.15 -20.94
C ALA A 292 -0.50 13.70 -21.18
N ARG A 293 -1.70 13.35 -20.70
CA ARG A 293 -2.33 12.02 -20.80
C ARG A 293 -1.54 10.88 -20.14
N PHE A 294 -0.70 11.21 -19.16
CA PHE A 294 0.07 10.24 -18.40
C PHE A 294 -0.60 9.79 -17.12
N LEU A 295 -1.42 10.67 -16.53
CA LEU A 295 -2.20 10.41 -15.33
C LEU A 295 -3.69 10.46 -15.66
N PHE A 296 -4.47 9.65 -14.95
CA PHE A 296 -5.92 9.64 -15.02
C PHE A 296 -6.51 9.29 -13.65
N PRO A 297 -7.79 9.59 -13.38
CA PRO A 297 -8.44 9.13 -12.15
C PRO A 297 -8.54 7.60 -12.15
N ARG A 298 -7.98 6.91 -11.15
CA ARG A 298 -8.20 5.46 -10.97
C ARG A 298 -9.44 5.22 -10.11
N ASN A 299 -9.53 5.95 -9.02
CA ASN A 299 -10.72 6.11 -8.17
C ASN A 299 -10.62 7.50 -7.51
N THR A 300 -11.44 7.76 -6.48
CA THR A 300 -11.51 9.03 -5.76
C THR A 300 -10.20 9.42 -5.06
N TRP A 301 -9.40 8.45 -4.62
CA TRP A 301 -8.18 8.68 -3.84
C TRP A 301 -6.87 8.25 -4.52
N LEU A 302 -6.93 7.46 -5.58
CA LEU A 302 -5.78 6.91 -6.30
C LEU A 302 -5.72 7.44 -7.73
N LEU A 303 -4.51 7.79 -8.16
CA LEU A 303 -4.24 8.10 -9.57
C LEU A 303 -3.99 6.81 -10.33
N GLY A 304 -4.50 6.72 -11.55
CA GLY A 304 -4.06 5.77 -12.56
C GLY A 304 -2.98 6.42 -13.43
N TRP A 305 -2.10 5.59 -14.00
CA TRP A 305 -0.99 6.09 -14.80
C TRP A 305 -0.59 5.15 -15.91
N ARG A 306 -0.02 5.71 -16.98
CA ARG A 306 0.57 4.94 -18.07
C ARG A 306 1.87 4.24 -17.65
N PRO A 307 2.20 3.08 -18.23
CA PRO A 307 3.47 2.40 -17.98
C PRO A 307 4.68 3.33 -18.03
N GLY A 308 5.59 3.16 -17.07
CA GLY A 308 6.79 3.99 -16.93
C GLY A 308 6.56 5.31 -16.17
N MET A 309 5.32 5.74 -15.93
CA MET A 309 5.04 6.94 -15.14
C MET A 309 5.08 6.67 -13.63
N PRO A 310 5.50 7.63 -12.80
CA PRO A 310 5.69 7.45 -11.36
C PRO A 310 4.38 7.64 -10.58
N GLY A 311 3.26 7.10 -11.07
CA GLY A 311 1.94 7.43 -10.53
C GLY A 311 1.72 6.97 -9.08
N PHE A 312 2.35 5.89 -8.63
CA PHE A 312 2.29 5.47 -7.22
C PHE A 312 2.94 6.51 -6.29
N SER A 313 4.11 7.02 -6.67
CA SER A 313 4.83 8.05 -5.92
C SER A 313 4.00 9.33 -5.80
N LEU A 314 3.37 9.75 -6.90
CA LEU A 314 2.51 10.94 -6.91
C LEU A 314 1.23 10.72 -6.10
N SER A 315 0.66 9.51 -6.15
CA SER A 315 -0.50 9.15 -5.33
C SER A 315 -0.17 9.20 -3.84
N ASN A 316 1.00 8.68 -3.42
CA ASN A 316 1.46 8.76 -2.04
C ASN A 316 1.55 10.22 -1.58
N LEU A 317 2.28 11.08 -2.31
CA LEU A 317 2.43 12.49 -1.93
C LEU A 317 1.08 13.21 -1.84
N ALA A 318 0.21 13.05 -2.84
CA ALA A 318 -1.09 13.69 -2.86
C ALA A 318 -1.97 13.24 -1.68
N ALA A 319 -2.03 11.93 -1.43
CA ALA A 319 -2.79 11.35 -0.33
C ALA A 319 -2.25 11.78 1.04
N MET A 320 -0.93 11.78 1.22
CA MET A 320 -0.30 12.16 2.48
C MET A 320 -0.49 13.65 2.79
N LEU A 321 -0.36 14.53 1.78
CA LEU A 321 -0.65 15.95 1.91
C LEU A 321 -2.11 16.22 2.29
N ALA A 322 -3.05 15.53 1.64
CA ALA A 322 -4.47 15.65 1.95
C ALA A 322 -4.79 15.09 3.35
N GLY A 323 -4.21 13.95 3.71
CA GLY A 323 -4.32 13.35 5.04
C GLY A 323 -3.81 14.27 6.14
N ALA A 324 -2.63 14.87 5.94
CA ALA A 324 -2.04 15.79 6.91
C ALA A 324 -2.91 17.03 7.11
N ALA A 325 -3.41 17.64 6.03
CA ALA A 325 -4.26 18.81 6.11
C ALA A 325 -5.62 18.53 6.75
N ALA A 326 -6.14 17.29 6.64
CA ALA A 326 -7.44 16.91 7.17
C ALA A 326 -7.42 16.46 8.64
N LEU A 327 -6.25 16.27 9.23
CA LEU A 327 -6.10 15.89 10.65
C LEU A 327 -5.97 17.14 11.53
N PRO A 328 -6.55 17.14 12.74
CA PRO A 328 -6.32 18.21 13.69
C PRO A 328 -4.84 18.18 14.14
N PRO A 329 -4.15 19.34 14.16
CA PRO A 329 -2.74 19.36 14.52
C PRO A 329 -2.53 19.16 16.03
N THR A 330 -1.64 18.23 16.39
CA THR A 330 -1.09 18.07 17.75
C THR A 330 0.01 19.11 18.00
N GLY A 331 0.40 19.34 19.26
CA GLY A 331 1.54 20.19 19.60
C GLY A 331 2.82 19.69 18.95
N ALA A 332 3.10 18.38 19.09
CA ALA A 332 4.26 17.75 18.47
C ALA A 332 4.29 17.91 16.93
N ALA A 333 3.15 17.83 16.26
CA ALA A 333 3.05 18.06 14.82
C ALA A 333 3.28 19.53 14.43
N ARG A 334 2.78 20.48 15.23
CA ARG A 334 3.01 21.92 15.00
C ARG A 334 4.47 22.29 15.17
N ASP A 335 5.11 21.81 16.23
CA ASP A 335 6.51 22.10 16.51
C ASP A 335 7.39 21.57 15.38
N TYR A 336 7.20 20.30 15.01
CA TYR A 336 7.90 19.68 13.88
C TYR A 336 7.68 20.45 12.58
N TRP A 337 6.43 20.79 12.25
CA TRP A 337 6.11 21.46 11.00
C TRP A 337 6.61 22.91 10.95
N SER A 338 6.69 23.60 12.08
CA SER A 338 7.25 24.95 12.16
C SER A 338 8.73 24.99 11.76
N GLU A 339 9.46 23.90 12.03
CA GLU A 339 10.87 23.76 11.68
C GLU A 339 11.06 23.37 10.21
N VAL A 340 10.33 22.35 9.72
CA VAL A 340 10.59 21.75 8.40
C VAL A 340 9.68 22.27 7.28
N GLY A 341 8.53 22.85 7.63
CA GLY A 341 7.48 23.27 6.69
C GLY A 341 7.94 24.27 5.61
N PRO A 342 8.74 25.31 5.94
CA PRO A 342 9.24 26.25 4.94
C PRO A 342 10.10 25.60 3.85
N ASP A 343 11.09 24.78 4.24
CA ASP A 343 11.96 24.06 3.30
C ASP A 343 11.17 23.03 2.49
N PHE A 344 10.26 22.29 3.16
CA PHE A 344 9.37 21.35 2.50
C PHE A 344 8.53 22.03 1.39
N ALA A 345 7.91 23.18 1.68
CA ALA A 345 7.11 23.90 0.69
C ALA A 345 7.94 24.43 -0.48
N ALA A 346 9.20 24.82 -0.24
CA ALA A 346 10.12 25.23 -1.31
C ALA A 346 10.48 24.04 -2.22
N ARG A 347 10.85 22.89 -1.63
CA ARG A 347 11.13 21.64 -2.36
C ARG A 347 9.93 21.11 -3.12
N MET A 348 8.74 21.18 -2.53
CA MET A 348 7.51 20.74 -3.19
C MET A 348 7.19 21.62 -4.40
N ARG A 349 7.48 22.92 -4.33
CA ARG A 349 7.32 23.83 -5.46
C ARG A 349 8.30 23.49 -6.59
N ASP A 350 9.58 23.30 -6.27
CA ASP A 350 10.59 22.87 -7.24
C ASP A 350 10.18 21.56 -7.92
N PHE A 351 9.82 20.55 -7.12
CA PHE A 351 9.34 19.27 -7.61
C PHE A 351 8.14 19.41 -8.56
N ALA A 352 7.15 20.23 -8.21
CA ALA A 352 5.97 20.45 -9.05
C ALA A 352 6.31 21.17 -10.37
N THR A 353 7.10 22.26 -10.32
CA THR A 353 7.52 23.00 -11.50
C THR A 353 8.33 22.14 -12.48
N ARG A 354 9.20 21.28 -11.95
CA ARG A 354 9.94 20.30 -12.73
C ARG A 354 9.01 19.29 -13.39
N LEU A 355 8.00 18.78 -12.69
CA LEU A 355 6.99 17.89 -13.27
C LEU A 355 6.14 18.54 -14.36
N GLU A 356 5.78 19.81 -14.19
CA GLU A 356 5.04 20.59 -15.18
C GLU A 356 5.80 20.69 -16.51
N THR A 357 7.13 20.63 -16.48
CA THR A 357 7.98 20.59 -17.68
C THR A 357 8.23 19.16 -18.17
N PHE A 358 8.53 18.25 -17.25
CA PHE A 358 8.85 16.85 -17.53
C PHE A 358 7.71 16.14 -18.28
N PHE A 359 6.46 16.33 -17.88
CA PHE A 359 5.34 15.63 -18.50
C PHE A 359 5.13 16.01 -19.97
N PRO A 360 5.00 17.29 -20.37
CA PRO A 360 4.94 17.66 -21.78
C PRO A 360 6.14 17.19 -22.59
N ALA A 361 7.37 17.31 -22.06
CA ALA A 361 8.58 16.87 -22.74
C ALA A 361 8.58 15.35 -23.00
N ARG A 362 8.21 14.55 -21.99
CA ARG A 362 8.06 13.10 -22.15
C ARG A 362 6.96 12.73 -23.14
N ARG A 363 5.89 13.52 -23.20
CA ARG A 363 4.80 13.31 -24.17
C ARG A 363 5.28 13.58 -25.60
N LEU A 364 6.08 14.63 -25.79
CA LEU A 364 6.68 14.97 -27.08
C LEU A 364 7.63 13.87 -27.53
N GLU A 365 8.52 13.40 -26.67
CA GLU A 365 9.47 12.31 -26.95
C GLU A 365 8.75 11.04 -27.42
N ILE A 366 7.69 10.60 -26.71
CA ILE A 366 6.89 9.45 -27.15
C ILE A 366 6.24 9.72 -28.51
N THR A 367 5.74 10.93 -28.75
CA THR A 367 5.10 11.29 -30.02
C THR A 367 6.09 11.23 -31.18
N LEU A 368 7.28 11.80 -31.01
CA LEU A 368 8.36 11.73 -32.00
C LEU A 368 8.79 10.27 -32.24
N SER A 369 8.88 9.45 -31.20
CA SER A 369 9.24 8.02 -31.34
C SER A 369 8.25 7.21 -32.19
N LEU A 370 6.99 7.65 -32.29
CA LEU A 370 5.96 7.02 -33.11
C LEU A 370 5.94 7.52 -34.56
N VAL A 371 6.46 8.73 -34.82
CA VAL A 371 6.47 9.35 -36.14
C VAL A 371 7.79 9.10 -36.86
N ASP A 372 8.91 9.32 -36.16
CA ASP A 372 10.26 9.26 -36.71
C ASP A 372 10.96 7.91 -36.46
N GLY A 373 10.28 6.99 -35.77
CA GLY A 373 10.81 5.69 -35.33
C GLY A 373 11.43 5.73 -33.93
N PRO A 374 11.80 4.56 -33.36
CA PRO A 374 12.28 4.48 -31.99
C PRO A 374 13.58 5.26 -31.80
N ALA A 375 13.50 6.41 -31.12
CA ALA A 375 14.65 7.19 -30.71
C ALA A 375 15.21 6.67 -29.37
N THR A 376 16.52 6.84 -29.17
CA THR A 376 17.13 6.72 -27.84
C THR A 376 16.47 7.72 -26.89
N ALA A 377 16.19 7.29 -25.67
CA ALA A 377 15.61 8.16 -24.66
C ALA A 377 16.51 9.39 -24.45
N ASP A 378 15.90 10.56 -24.34
CA ASP A 378 16.60 11.83 -24.09
C ASP A 378 17.38 11.71 -22.76
N PRO A 379 18.73 11.80 -22.79
CA PRO A 379 19.55 11.69 -21.58
C PRO A 379 19.15 12.67 -20.48
N ASP A 380 18.71 13.88 -20.86
CA ASP A 380 18.31 14.92 -19.90
C ASP A 380 17.00 14.54 -19.22
N LEU A 381 16.03 13.99 -19.96
CA LEU A 381 14.77 13.48 -19.36
C LEU A 381 15.00 12.26 -18.46
N VAL A 382 15.97 11.40 -18.80
CA VAL A 382 16.36 10.27 -17.96
C VAL A 382 17.01 10.75 -16.66
N ALA A 383 17.92 11.72 -16.74
CA ALA A 383 18.55 12.35 -15.59
C ALA A 383 17.51 13.05 -14.70
N GLU A 384 16.64 13.87 -15.29
CA GLU A 384 15.54 14.58 -14.63
C GLU A 384 14.65 13.59 -13.86
N ARG A 385 14.23 12.50 -14.51
CA ARG A 385 13.44 11.46 -13.86
C ARG A 385 14.18 10.84 -12.66
N ARG A 386 15.48 10.60 -12.79
CA ARG A 386 16.30 10.01 -11.72
C ARG A 386 16.45 10.97 -10.54
N GLU A 387 16.56 12.27 -10.77
CA GLU A 387 16.61 13.26 -9.70
C GLU A 387 15.26 13.41 -8.99
N LEU A 388 14.16 13.42 -9.75
CA LEU A 388 12.82 13.54 -9.19
C LEU A 388 12.41 12.30 -8.38
N PHE A 389 12.72 11.09 -8.88
CA PHE A 389 12.14 9.84 -8.36
C PHE A 389 13.17 8.77 -7.94
N GLY A 390 14.47 8.99 -8.14
CA GLY A 390 15.51 8.00 -7.87
C GLY A 390 15.53 6.83 -8.87
N GLN A 391 16.30 5.79 -8.52
CA GLN A 391 16.30 4.53 -9.25
C GLN A 391 15.08 3.67 -8.84
N GLY A 392 14.46 2.98 -9.79
CA GLY A 392 13.41 2.00 -9.50
C GLY A 392 13.97 0.60 -9.24
N PRO A 393 13.24 -0.30 -8.53
CA PRO A 393 11.98 -0.07 -7.81
C PRO A 393 12.23 0.40 -6.36
N GLY A 394 11.36 1.26 -5.82
CA GLY A 394 11.47 1.73 -4.43
C GLY A 394 11.47 3.25 -4.27
N GLY A 395 11.64 3.99 -5.37
CA GLY A 395 11.68 5.46 -5.33
C GLY A 395 12.94 6.00 -4.65
N GLY A 396 13.11 7.31 -4.70
CA GLY A 396 14.30 8.04 -4.25
C GLY A 396 14.17 9.49 -4.71
N GLY A 397 15.30 10.18 -4.81
CA GLY A 397 15.33 11.54 -5.31
C GLY A 397 14.51 12.51 -4.44
N LEU A 398 14.09 13.62 -5.05
CA LEU A 398 13.31 14.65 -4.37
C LEU A 398 11.98 14.13 -3.82
N CYS A 399 11.31 13.22 -4.55
CA CYS A 399 10.05 12.62 -4.11
C CYS A 399 10.19 11.84 -2.79
N ALA A 400 11.28 11.10 -2.60
CA ALA A 400 11.50 10.36 -1.36
C ALA A 400 11.71 11.30 -0.17
N ALA A 401 12.54 12.34 -0.33
CA ALA A 401 12.76 13.34 0.73
C ALA A 401 11.46 14.04 1.15
N LEU A 402 10.59 14.38 0.19
CA LEU A 402 9.26 14.92 0.47
C LEU A 402 8.38 13.90 1.20
N THR A 403 8.41 12.64 0.75
CA THR A 403 7.61 11.56 1.38
C THR A 403 8.04 11.32 2.82
N ASP A 404 9.34 11.26 3.11
CA ASP A 404 9.88 11.01 4.45
C ASP A 404 9.49 12.14 5.43
N THR A 405 9.49 13.39 4.96
CA THR A 405 9.03 14.55 5.75
C THR A 405 7.54 14.43 6.10
N LEU A 406 6.70 14.04 5.13
CA LEU A 406 5.27 13.84 5.37
C LEU A 406 4.98 12.62 6.24
N ASP A 407 5.77 11.55 6.12
CA ASP A 407 5.65 10.33 6.94
C ASP A 407 5.86 10.69 8.43
N CYS A 408 6.89 11.49 8.72
CA CYS A 408 7.15 12.04 10.04
C CYS A 408 6.04 12.97 10.56
N LEU A 409 5.49 13.83 9.70
CA LEU A 409 4.38 14.71 10.08
C LEU A 409 3.13 13.91 10.43
N LEU A 410 2.74 12.98 9.55
CA LEU A 410 1.54 12.16 9.72
C LEU A 410 1.60 11.28 10.96
N LEU A 411 2.77 10.70 11.28
CA LEU A 411 2.95 9.96 12.52
C LEU A 411 2.58 10.82 13.74
N ARG A 412 3.10 12.05 13.80
CA ARG A 412 2.84 13.00 14.90
C ARG A 412 1.40 13.50 14.94
N LEU A 413 0.74 13.61 13.78
CA LEU A 413 -0.68 13.97 13.69
C LEU A 413 -1.60 12.82 14.16
N LEU A 414 -1.21 11.57 13.93
CA LEU A 414 -2.00 10.40 14.27
C LEU A 414 -1.74 9.88 15.69
N GLN A 415 -0.55 10.14 16.24
CA GLN A 415 -0.25 9.90 17.65
C GLN A 415 -0.93 10.97 18.49
N LYS A 416 -2.02 10.61 19.16
CA LYS A 416 -2.67 11.50 20.12
C LYS A 416 -1.72 11.78 21.28
N GLU A 417 -1.67 13.03 21.73
CA GLU A 417 -1.00 13.37 22.98
C GLU A 417 -1.69 12.66 24.15
N PRO A 418 -0.92 12.19 25.16
CA PRO A 418 -1.42 11.42 26.29
C PRO A 418 -2.43 12.19 27.17
#